data_AF-A0ABD0ZNJ1-F1
#
_entry.id   AF-A0ABD0ZNJ1-F1
#
_cell.length_a   1.000
_cell.length_b   1.000
_cell.length_c   1.000
_cell.angle_alpha   90.00
_cell.angle_beta   90.00
_cell.angle_gamma   90.00
#
_symmetry.space_group_name_H-M   'P 1'
#
loop_
_entity.id
_entity.type
_entity.pdbx_description
1 polymer ?
#
loop_
_entity_poly.entity_id
_entity_poly.type
_entity_poly.pdbx_seq_one_letter_code
_entity_poly.pdbx_strand_id
1 'polypeptide(L)'
;MELAFSSKANRGLVASPPLEINKVVVETKEDYIIEAREKLKAKNAIFYICYKYKGVSSEGFAGDHQSIVRKTMDGRPGHMSLEVASQITKR
;
A
#
# COMPACT_ATOMS: atom_id res chain seq x y z
N MET A 1 2.07 1.66 -1.68
CA MET A 1 2.67 2.35 -0.51
C MET A 1 2.92 3.83 -0.77
N GLU A 2 3.55 4.22 -1.89
CA GLU A 2 3.86 5.62 -2.19
C GLU A 2 2.61 6.49 -2.30
N LEU A 3 1.54 6.01 -2.95
CA LEU A 3 0.23 6.67 -2.99
C LEU A 3 -0.31 6.95 -1.58
N ALA A 4 -0.23 5.95 -0.70
CA ALA A 4 -0.68 6.06 0.69
C ALA A 4 0.16 7.08 1.47
N PHE A 5 1.49 7.05 1.30
CA PHE A 5 2.40 8.00 1.93
C PHE A 5 2.16 9.45 1.44
N SER A 6 1.98 9.63 0.13
CA SER A 6 1.75 10.94 -0.50
C SER A 6 0.45 11.58 -0.05
N SER A 7 -0.61 10.77 0.10
CA SER A 7 -1.92 11.25 0.58
C SER A 7 -1.86 11.91 1.95
N LYS A 8 -0.89 11.54 2.80
CA LYS A 8 -0.65 12.14 4.12
C LYS A 8 0.32 13.32 4.06
N ALA A 9 1.37 13.19 3.27
CA ALA A 9 2.44 14.18 3.22
C ALA A 9 1.98 15.49 2.57
N ASN A 10 0.84 15.50 1.84
CA ASN A 10 0.29 16.65 1.11
C ASN A 10 1.35 17.37 0.26
N ARG A 11 2.33 16.61 -0.24
CA ARG A 11 3.47 17.06 -1.01
C ARG A 11 3.40 16.42 -2.39
N GLY A 12 3.62 17.21 -3.43
CA GLY A 12 4.04 16.67 -4.72
C GLY A 12 5.38 15.97 -4.52
N LEU A 13 5.42 14.65 -4.74
CA LEU A 13 6.66 13.90 -4.67
C LEU A 13 7.55 14.34 -5.83
N VAL A 14 8.59 15.14 -5.54
CA VAL A 14 9.61 15.52 -6.54
C VAL A 14 10.49 14.31 -6.90
N ALA A 15 10.58 13.34 -6.00
CA ALA A 15 11.24 12.05 -6.18
C ALA A 15 10.53 10.98 -5.34
N SER A 16 10.74 9.70 -5.69
CA SER A 16 10.25 8.58 -4.88
C SER A 16 10.77 8.71 -3.44
N PRO A 17 9.88 8.73 -2.43
CA PRO A 17 10.30 8.85 -1.05
C PRO A 17 11.11 7.59 -0.64
N PRO A 18 12.13 7.73 0.23
CA PRO A 18 12.93 6.61 0.72
C PRO A 18 12.11 5.71 1.67
N LEU A 19 11.24 4.89 1.09
CA LEU A 19 10.39 3.94 1.79
C LEU A 19 10.97 2.52 1.69
N GLU A 20 10.95 1.79 2.80
CA GLU A 20 11.39 0.40 2.88
C GLU A 20 10.22 -0.49 3.28
N ILE A 21 9.92 -1.52 2.48
CA ILE A 21 8.85 -2.47 2.77
C ILE A 21 9.33 -3.44 3.85
N ASN A 22 8.56 -3.54 4.94
CA ASN A 22 8.84 -4.47 6.04
C ASN A 22 8.01 -5.75 5.91
N LYS A 23 6.72 -5.63 5.58
CA LYS A 23 5.78 -6.76 5.49
C LYS A 23 4.66 -6.46 4.51
N VAL A 24 4.25 -7.47 3.74
CA VAL A 24 3.06 -7.44 2.89
C VAL A 24 2.20 -8.64 3.21
N VAL A 25 0.92 -8.42 3.48
CA VAL A 25 -0.11 -9.45 3.57
C VAL A 25 -1.15 -9.17 2.50
N VAL A 26 -1.56 -10.21 1.78
CA VAL A 26 -2.55 -10.12 0.70
C VAL A 26 -3.74 -11.00 1.04
N GLU A 27 -4.91 -10.40 1.12
CA GLU A 27 -6.18 -11.10 1.29
C GLU A 27 -6.99 -11.00 0.00
N THR A 28 -7.53 -12.13 -0.44
CA THR A 28 -8.42 -12.20 -1.59
C THR A 28 -9.48 -13.27 -1.35
N LYS A 29 -10.65 -13.10 -1.99
CA LYS A 29 -11.73 -14.10 -2.03
C LYS A 29 -11.63 -15.05 -3.22
N GLU A 30 -10.59 -14.88 -4.04
CA GLU A 30 -10.32 -15.72 -5.21
C GLU A 30 -9.69 -17.05 -4.73
N ASP A 31 -10.56 -18.01 -4.44
CA ASP A 31 -10.28 -19.33 -3.89
C ASP A 31 -9.46 -20.25 -4.82
N TYR A 32 -9.52 -20.02 -6.12
CA TYR A 32 -8.67 -20.69 -7.11
C TYR A 32 -7.18 -20.33 -7.00
N ILE A 33 -6.82 -19.32 -6.20
CA ILE A 33 -5.45 -18.87 -5.99
C ILE A 33 -4.86 -19.55 -4.74
N ILE A 34 -4.16 -20.66 -4.97
CA ILE A 34 -3.58 -21.46 -3.91
C ILE A 34 -2.19 -20.94 -3.51
N GLU A 35 -1.39 -20.54 -4.50
CA GLU A 35 -0.02 -20.08 -4.31
C GLU A 35 0.03 -18.63 -3.79
N ALA A 36 0.81 -18.39 -2.73
CA ALA A 36 0.92 -17.06 -2.11
C ALA A 36 1.38 -15.97 -3.11
N ARG A 37 2.29 -16.32 -4.03
CA ARG A 37 2.78 -15.42 -5.09
C ARG A 37 1.69 -15.05 -6.11
N GLU A 38 0.72 -15.91 -6.32
CA GLU A 38 -0.36 -15.68 -7.28
C GLU A 38 -1.43 -14.74 -6.71
N LYS A 39 -1.54 -14.63 -5.37
CA LYS A 39 -2.44 -13.67 -4.71
C LYS A 39 -2.11 -12.22 -5.09
N LEU A 40 -0.87 -11.93 -5.48
CA LEU A 40 -0.47 -10.62 -6.01
C LEU A 40 -1.17 -10.28 -7.34
N LYS A 41 -1.58 -11.30 -8.11
CA LYS A 41 -2.27 -11.17 -9.40
C LYS A 41 -3.79 -11.20 -9.28
N ALA A 42 -4.34 -11.48 -8.10
CA ALA A 42 -5.79 -11.52 -7.86
C ALA A 42 -6.46 -10.23 -8.38
N LYS A 43 -7.62 -10.35 -9.01
CA LYS A 43 -8.37 -9.18 -9.53
C LYS A 43 -8.81 -8.29 -8.39
N ASN A 44 -9.39 -8.87 -7.36
CA ASN A 44 -9.87 -8.20 -6.17
C ASN A 44 -9.04 -8.64 -4.97
N ALA A 45 -8.38 -7.69 -4.32
CA ALA A 45 -7.51 -7.98 -3.18
C ALA A 45 -7.40 -6.79 -2.23
N ILE A 46 -7.15 -7.11 -0.96
CA ILE A 46 -6.77 -6.14 0.06
C ILE A 46 -5.30 -6.40 0.40
N PHE A 47 -4.49 -5.34 0.28
CA PHE A 47 -3.07 -5.36 0.59
C PHE A 47 -2.84 -4.62 1.90
N TYR A 48 -2.29 -5.31 2.89
CA TYR A 48 -1.80 -4.72 4.13
C TYR A 48 -0.30 -4.61 4.02
N ILE A 49 0.19 -3.37 3.96
CA ILE A 49 1.59 -3.07 3.69
C ILE A 49 2.14 -2.31 4.88
N CYS A 50 3.10 -2.91 5.58
CA CYS A 50 3.90 -2.26 6.61
C CYS A 50 5.23 -1.82 6.01
N TYR A 51 5.63 -0.58 6.26
CA TYR A 51 6.84 0.00 5.68
C TYR A 51 7.41 1.10 6.56
N LYS A 52 8.70 1.41 6.39
CA LYS A 52 9.39 2.46 7.12
C LYS A 52 9.75 3.62 6.20
N TYR A 53 9.56 4.86 6.67
CA TYR A 53 10.13 6.02 6.00
C TYR A 53 11.53 6.31 6.59
N LYS A 54 12.55 6.26 5.73
CA LYS A 54 13.97 6.48 6.09
C LYS A 54 14.46 7.90 5.78
N GLY A 55 13.59 8.80 5.33
CA GLY A 55 13.95 10.18 5.03
C GLY A 55 14.02 11.05 6.27
N VAL A 56 14.70 12.20 6.14
CA VAL A 56 14.73 13.24 7.17
C VAL A 56 13.37 13.94 7.17
N SER A 57 12.63 13.86 8.28
CA SER A 57 11.31 14.48 8.41
C SER A 57 11.30 15.42 9.62
N SER A 58 11.07 16.70 9.40
CA SER A 58 10.71 17.67 10.43
C SER A 58 9.24 17.57 10.87
N GLU A 59 8.40 16.86 10.09
CA GLU A 59 6.94 16.82 10.23
C GLU A 59 6.42 15.54 10.93
N GLY A 60 7.30 14.74 11.54
CA GLY A 60 6.89 13.55 12.29
C GLY A 60 6.44 12.35 11.43
N PHE A 61 6.83 12.31 10.15
CA PHE A 61 6.61 11.17 9.25
C PHE A 61 7.68 10.09 9.36
N ALA A 62 8.76 10.34 10.11
CA ALA A 62 9.77 9.33 10.39
C ALA A 62 9.18 8.18 11.21
N GLY A 63 9.49 6.94 10.83
CA GLY A 63 9.08 5.75 11.58
C GLY A 63 8.34 4.71 10.76
N ASP A 64 7.66 3.82 11.47
CA ASP A 64 6.90 2.70 10.92
C ASP A 64 5.51 3.18 10.47
N HIS A 65 5.09 2.76 9.29
CA HIS A 65 3.81 3.07 8.67
C HIS A 65 3.08 1.80 8.29
N GLN A 66 1.76 1.91 8.29
CA GLN A 66 0.88 0.88 7.76
C GLN A 66 -0.08 1.51 6.75
N SER A 67 -0.27 0.82 5.63
CA SER A 67 -1.31 1.15 4.65
C SER A 67 -2.14 -0.07 4.31
N ILE A 68 -3.43 0.16 4.13
CA ILE A 68 -4.40 -0.80 3.63
C ILE A 68 -4.81 -0.30 2.25
N VAL A 69 -4.59 -1.11 1.22
CA VAL A 69 -4.98 -0.79 -0.15
C VAL A 69 -5.97 -1.83 -0.63
N ARG A 70 -7.20 -1.43 -0.94
CA ARG A 70 -8.18 -2.29 -1.60
C ARG A 70 -8.10 -2.04 -3.10
N LYS A 71 -7.86 -3.11 -3.85
CA LYS A 71 -7.92 -3.15 -5.32
C LYS A 71 -9.21 -3.83 -5.74
N THR A 72 -9.93 -3.19 -6.64
CA THR A 72 -11.15 -3.75 -7.24
C THR A 72 -11.12 -3.58 -8.76
N MET A 73 -11.45 -4.65 -9.47
CA MET A 73 -11.63 -4.68 -10.92
C MET A 73 -13.11 -4.96 -11.22
N ASP A 74 -13.75 -4.14 -12.04
CA ASP A 74 -15.18 -4.25 -12.38
C ASP A 74 -15.48 -5.14 -13.60
N GLY A 75 -14.44 -5.78 -14.14
CA GLY A 75 -14.53 -6.62 -15.34
C GLY A 75 -14.35 -5.87 -16.66
N ARG A 76 -14.32 -4.54 -16.65
CA ARG A 76 -13.98 -3.74 -17.84
C ARG A 76 -12.46 -3.71 -18.03
N PRO A 77 -11.94 -4.02 -19.23
CA PRO A 77 -10.49 -3.98 -19.47
C PRO A 77 -9.90 -2.61 -19.13
N GLY A 78 -8.81 -2.63 -18.34
CA GLY A 78 -8.10 -1.41 -17.93
C GLY A 78 -8.74 -0.62 -16.78
N HIS A 79 -9.93 -0.99 -16.32
CA HIS A 79 -10.59 -0.26 -15.24
C HIS A 79 -10.23 -0.84 -13.87
N MET A 80 -9.61 -0.01 -13.03
CA MET A 80 -9.13 -0.40 -11.70
C MET A 80 -9.47 0.71 -10.70
N SER A 81 -10.13 0.32 -9.60
CA SER A 81 -10.36 1.19 -8.46
C SER A 81 -9.40 0.85 -7.33
N LEU A 82 -8.78 1.88 -6.74
CA LEU A 82 -7.91 1.77 -5.58
C LEU A 82 -8.46 2.62 -4.45
N GLU A 83 -8.70 2.00 -3.31
CA GLU A 83 -9.08 2.68 -2.08
C GLU A 83 -7.96 2.51 -1.06
N VAL A 84 -7.55 3.62 -0.45
CA VAL A 84 -6.33 3.68 0.36
C VAL A 84 -6.63 4.26 1.73
N ALA A 85 -6.31 3.51 2.77
CA ALA A 85 -6.25 3.99 4.14
C ALA A 85 -4.83 3.85 4.68
N SER A 86 -4.37 4.77 5.52
CA SER A 86 -3.04 4.66 6.10
C SER A 86 -2.92 5.31 7.47
N GLN A 87 -2.05 4.76 8.31
CA GLN A 87 -1.76 5.26 9.67
C GLN A 87 -0.25 5.21 9.96
N ILE A 88 0.22 6.11 10.84
CA ILE A 88 1.58 6.07 11.37
C ILE A 88 1.52 5.19 12.62
N THR A 89 2.40 4.22 12.72
CA THR A 89 2.48 3.35 13.89
C THR A 89 3.49 3.94 14.86
N LYS A 90 3.02 4.52 15.97
CA LYS A 90 3.90 4.92 17.07
C LYS A 90 4.27 3.66 17.86
N ARG A 91 5.57 3.43 18.07
CA ARG A 91 6.05 2.48 19.07
C ARG A 91 5.97 3.11 20.46
#